data_AF-A0A1L9P229-F1
#
_entry.id   AF-A0A1L9P229-F1
#
_cell.length_a   1.000
_cell.length_b   1.000
_cell.length_c   1.000
_cell.angle_alpha   90.00
_cell.angle_beta   90.00
_cell.angle_gamma   90.00
#
_symmetry.space_group_name_H-M   'P 1'
#
loop_
_entity.id
_entity.type
_entity.pdbx_description
1 polymer ?
#
loop_
_entity_poly.entity_id
_entity_poly.type
_entity_poly.pdbx_seq_one_letter_code
_entity_poly.pdbx_strand_id
1 'polypeptide(L)'
;MTAQQIFKALQDVDGTAHAHVQAAKAGFLEWAMTLPKGANTCMEAQRALPFFSDFSHTAVAAKLFVGYLRDASQPLPVPKRRGGAAGKRRVLH
;
A
#
# COMPACT_ATOMS: atom_id res chain seq x y z
N MET A 1 5.43 -4.70 13.98
CA MET A 1 4.37 -3.76 14.39
C MET A 1 3.13 -4.05 13.57
N THR A 2 1.91 -4.00 14.13
CA THR A 2 0.69 -4.30 13.38
C THR A 2 0.15 -3.06 12.65
N ALA A 3 -0.64 -3.27 11.59
CA ALA A 3 -1.26 -2.15 10.86
C ALA A 3 -2.14 -1.28 11.77
N GLN A 4 -2.81 -1.87 12.76
CA GLN A 4 -3.64 -1.15 13.74
C GLN A 4 -2.80 -0.26 14.67
N GLN A 5 -1.64 -0.75 15.12
CA GLN A 5 -0.72 0.02 15.96
C GLN A 5 -0.19 1.26 15.21
N ILE A 6 0.20 1.08 13.94
CA ILE A 6 0.65 2.18 13.09
C ILE A 6 -0.49 3.17 12.83
N PHE A 7 -1.69 2.67 12.49
CA PHE A 7 -2.86 3.53 12.29
C PHE A 7 -3.18 4.38 13.50
N LYS A 8 -3.09 3.82 14.72
CA LYS A 8 -3.29 4.56 15.97
C LYS A 8 -2.22 5.62 16.16
N ALA A 9 -0.93 5.28 15.97
CA ALA A 9 0.15 6.24 16.10
C ALA A 9 0.05 7.41 15.10
N LEU A 10 -0.47 7.14 13.90
CA LEU A 10 -0.70 8.16 12.87
C LEU A 10 -1.86 9.12 13.19
N GLN A 11 -2.68 8.84 14.21
CA GLN A 11 -3.73 9.78 14.67
C GLN A 11 -3.12 10.98 15.39
N ASP A 12 -1.98 10.79 16.05
CA ASP A 12 -1.31 11.80 16.88
C ASP A 12 -0.24 12.58 16.10
N VAL A 13 -0.11 12.35 14.79
CA VAL A 13 0.84 13.06 13.95
C VAL A 13 0.26 14.42 13.56
N ASP A 14 0.78 15.45 14.19
CA ASP A 14 0.55 16.84 13.82
C ASP A 14 1.59 17.33 12.80
N GLY A 15 1.20 18.33 12.02
CA GLY A 15 2.14 19.08 11.18
C GLY A 15 1.58 19.45 9.81
N THR A 16 2.50 19.72 8.89
CA THR A 16 2.16 20.10 7.52
C THR A 16 1.69 18.89 6.72
N ALA A 17 1.03 19.14 5.58
CA ALA A 17 0.64 18.08 4.65
C ALA A 17 1.84 17.18 4.23
N HIS A 18 3.04 17.76 4.12
CA HIS A 18 4.25 16.99 3.81
C HIS A 18 4.59 15.99 4.94
N ALA A 19 4.51 16.41 6.20
CA ALA A 19 4.77 15.55 7.35
C ALA A 19 3.78 14.37 7.40
N HIS A 20 2.49 14.62 7.14
CA HIS A 20 1.48 13.56 7.09
C HIS A 20 1.78 12.51 6.01
N VAL A 21 2.22 12.94 4.83
CA VAL A 21 2.59 12.02 3.73
C VAL A 21 3.80 11.16 4.11
N GLN A 22 4.83 11.76 4.71
CA GLN A 22 6.03 11.03 5.11
C GLN A 22 5.74 10.04 6.23
N ALA A 23 4.97 10.44 7.24
CA ALA A 23 4.58 9.56 8.34
C ALA A 23 3.76 8.36 7.83
N ALA A 24 2.80 8.60 6.93
CA ALA A 24 2.01 7.53 6.32
C ALA A 24 2.87 6.54 5.51
N LYS A 25 3.84 7.05 4.74
CA LYS A 25 4.78 6.21 3.97
C LYS A 25 5.68 5.38 4.88
N ALA A 26 6.24 6.01 5.91
CA ALA A 26 7.09 5.33 6.89
C ALA A 26 6.31 4.21 7.59
N GLY A 27 5.08 4.50 8.05
CA GLY A 27 4.20 3.49 8.65
C GLY A 27 3.86 2.34 7.70
N PHE A 28 3.59 2.62 6.42
CA PHE A 28 3.36 1.57 5.43
C PHE A 28 4.59 0.68 5.23
N LEU A 29 5.78 1.27 5.11
CA LEU A 29 7.03 0.52 4.98
C LEU A 29 7.34 -0.31 6.22
N GLU A 30 7.13 0.24 7.41
CA GLU A 30 7.31 -0.49 8.66
C GLU A 30 6.39 -1.71 8.73
N TRP A 31 5.11 -1.54 8.41
CA TRP A 31 4.18 -2.66 8.33
C TRP A 31 4.66 -3.72 7.32
N ALA A 32 5.01 -3.31 6.09
CA ALA A 32 5.43 -4.23 5.04
C ALA A 32 6.69 -5.02 5.41
N MET A 33 7.65 -4.39 6.10
CA MET A 33 8.89 -5.04 6.56
C MET A 33 8.66 -6.02 7.72
N THR A 34 7.54 -5.89 8.45
CA THR A 34 7.20 -6.79 9.56
C THR A 34 6.45 -8.04 9.10
N LEU A 35 6.08 -8.15 7.83
CA LEU A 35 5.39 -9.32 7.30
C LEU A 35 6.32 -10.56 7.27
N PRO A 36 5.78 -11.77 7.46
CA PRO A 36 6.56 -13.00 7.33
C PRO A 36 7.22 -13.14 5.96
N LYS A 37 8.39 -13.78 5.92
CA LYS A 37 9.08 -14.07 4.65
C LYS A 37 8.18 -14.93 3.75
N GLY A 38 7.97 -14.48 2.51
CA GLY A 38 7.10 -15.16 1.55
C GLY A 38 5.60 -14.85 1.71
N ALA A 39 5.22 -13.98 2.64
CA ALA A 39 3.86 -13.48 2.72
C ALA A 39 3.48 -12.74 1.43
N ASN A 40 2.24 -12.97 0.97
CA ASN A 40 1.69 -12.21 -0.13
C ASN A 40 1.17 -10.87 0.39
N THR A 41 1.93 -9.80 0.15
CA THR A 41 1.60 -8.44 0.61
C THR A 41 0.19 -8.00 0.22
N CYS A 42 -0.31 -8.41 -0.95
CA CYS A 42 -1.67 -8.09 -1.40
C CYS A 42 -2.72 -8.75 -0.50
N MET A 43 -2.56 -10.03 -0.18
CA MET A 43 -3.46 -10.74 0.74
C MET A 43 -3.39 -10.17 2.16
N GLU A 44 -2.19 -9.82 2.64
CA GLU A 44 -2.01 -9.22 3.96
C GLU A 44 -2.63 -7.82 4.05
N ALA A 45 -2.53 -7.02 2.99
CA ALA A 45 -3.21 -5.73 2.90
C ALA A 45 -4.74 -5.90 2.92
N GLN A 46 -5.28 -6.85 2.12
CA GLN A 46 -6.70 -7.17 2.12
C GLN A 46 -7.22 -7.61 3.49
N ARG A 47 -6.43 -8.40 4.24
CA ARG A 47 -6.74 -8.83 5.60
C ARG A 47 -6.73 -7.67 6.61
N ALA A 48 -5.90 -6.65 6.38
CA ALA A 48 -5.79 -5.51 7.27
C ALA A 48 -6.94 -4.48 7.09
N LEU A 49 -7.46 -4.32 5.86
CA LEU A 49 -8.47 -3.30 5.54
C LEU A 49 -9.77 -3.35 6.38
N PRO A 50 -10.34 -4.51 6.72
CA PRO A 50 -11.56 -4.58 7.54
C PRO A 50 -11.44 -3.93 8.93
N PHE A 51 -10.23 -3.76 9.45
CA PHE A 51 -10.00 -3.11 10.73
C PHE A 51 -10.12 -1.57 10.67
N PHE A 52 -10.28 -0.99 9.48
CA PHE A 52 -10.32 0.45 9.26
C PHE A 52 -11.63 0.84 8.54
N SER A 53 -12.75 0.82 9.27
CA SER A 53 -14.09 1.08 8.74
C SER A 53 -14.62 2.49 9.05
N ASP A 54 -14.19 3.12 10.16
CA ASP A 54 -14.65 4.47 10.54
C ASP A 54 -13.59 5.53 10.28
N PHE A 55 -13.87 6.44 9.35
CA PHE A 55 -12.99 7.53 8.94
C PHE A 55 -13.42 8.91 9.47
N SER A 56 -14.50 8.97 10.25
CA SER A 56 -15.16 10.23 10.63
C SER A 56 -14.24 11.15 11.44
N HIS A 57 -13.39 10.58 12.28
CA HIS A 57 -12.41 11.30 13.11
C HIS A 57 -10.94 10.92 12.82
N THR A 58 -10.65 10.40 11.62
CA THR A 58 -9.29 9.94 11.27
C THR A 58 -8.42 11.10 10.79
N ALA A 59 -7.22 11.22 11.38
CA ALA A 59 -6.17 12.15 10.97
C ALA A 59 -5.74 11.93 9.52
N VAL A 60 -5.20 12.98 8.89
CA VAL A 60 -4.81 12.95 7.47
C VAL A 60 -3.74 11.88 7.20
N ALA A 61 -2.74 11.75 8.07
CA ALA A 61 -1.69 10.75 7.93
C ALA A 61 -2.25 9.32 7.98
N ALA A 62 -3.17 9.05 8.92
CA ALA A 62 -3.84 7.75 9.05
C ALA A 62 -4.71 7.42 7.82
N LYS A 63 -5.41 8.41 7.24
CA LYS A 63 -6.15 8.24 5.97
C LYS A 63 -5.24 7.85 4.81
N LEU A 64 -4.09 8.53 4.68
CA LEU A 64 -3.10 8.24 3.63
C LEU A 64 -2.51 6.84 3.78
N PHE A 65 -2.22 6.41 5.01
CA PHE A 65 -1.75 5.07 5.29
C PHE A 65 -2.75 3.98 4.86
N VAL A 66 -4.05 4.17 5.14
CA VAL A 66 -5.08 3.25 4.65
C VAL A 66 -5.20 3.30 3.13
N GLY A 67 -4.96 4.45 2.50
CA GLY A 67 -4.80 4.56 1.05
C GLY A 67 -3.72 3.63 0.50
N TYR A 68 -2.52 3.64 1.08
CA TYR A 68 -1.45 2.74 0.67
C TYR A 68 -1.78 1.26 0.88
N LEU A 69 -2.50 0.90 1.96
CA LEU A 69 -3.01 -0.46 2.14
C LEU A 69 -4.03 -0.84 1.05
N ARG A 70 -4.92 0.08 0.66
CA ARG A 70 -5.86 -0.16 -0.44
C ARG A 70 -5.14 -0.36 -1.76
N ASP A 71 -4.14 0.45 -2.07
CA ASP A 71 -3.36 0.30 -3.30
C ASP A 71 -2.58 -1.02 -3.32
N ALA A 72 -1.97 -1.40 -2.18
CA ALA A 72 -1.26 -2.67 -2.04
C ALA A 72 -2.18 -3.89 -2.10
N SER A 73 -3.46 -3.72 -1.76
CA SER A 73 -4.49 -4.78 -1.83
C SER A 73 -4.93 -5.12 -3.26
N GLN A 74 -4.53 -4.31 -4.23
CA GLN A 74 -4.82 -4.53 -5.64
C GLN A 74 -3.72 -5.38 -6.29
N PRO A 75 -4.07 -6.36 -7.13
CA PRO A 75 -3.07 -7.10 -7.89
C PRO A 75 -2.34 -6.17 -8.85
N LEU A 76 -1.00 -6.29 -8.90
CA LEU A 76 -0.21 -5.57 -9.87
C LEU A 76 -0.55 -6.05 -11.30
N PRO A 77 -0.67 -5.14 -12.27
CA PRO A 77 -0.91 -5.53 -13.66
C PRO A 77 0.24 -6.39 -14.17
N VAL A 78 -0.12 -7.43 -14.94
CA VAL A 78 0.88 -8.33 -15.53
C VAL A 78 1.83 -7.51 -16.42
N PRO A 79 3.16 -7.59 -16.22
CA PRO A 79 4.11 -6.85 -17.04
C PRO A 79 3.94 -7.20 -18.52
N LYS A 80 3.50 -6.22 -19.32
CA LYS A 80 3.40 -6.39 -20.77
C LYS A 80 4.76 -6.16 -21.40
N ARG A 81 5.45 -7.22 -21.79
CA ARG A 81 6.71 -7.12 -22.55
C ARG A 81 6.41 -6.45 -23.90
N ARG A 82 6.97 -5.27 -24.16
CA ARG A 82 7.00 -4.68 -25.51
C ARG A 82 8.03 -5.44 -26.35
N GLY A 83 7.59 -6.08 -27.43
CA GLY A 83 8.47 -6.43 -28.56
C GLY A 83 9.45 -7.60 -28.39
N GLY A 84 9.09 -8.66 -27.66
CA GLY A 84 9.83 -9.92 -27.75
C GLY A 84 9.82 -10.48 -29.18
N ALA A 85 10.75 -11.37 -29.53
CA ALA A 85 10.91 -11.93 -30.89
C ALA A 85 9.61 -12.43 -31.55
N ALA A 86 8.62 -12.86 -30.75
CA ALA A 86 7.27 -13.23 -31.20
C ALA A 86 6.48 -12.08 -31.85
N GLY A 87 6.71 -10.82 -31.44
CA GLY A 87 6.09 -9.63 -32.04
C GLY A 87 6.70 -9.25 -33.39
N LYS A 88 7.99 -9.55 -33.62
CA LYS A 88 8.67 -9.29 -34.90
C LYS A 88 8.18 -10.20 -36.04
N ARG A 89 7.70 -11.40 -35.72
CA ARG A 89 7.20 -12.36 -36.73
C ARG A 89 5.82 -12.03 -37.30
N ARG A 90 5.06 -11.10 -36.68
CA ARG A 90 3.71 -10.73 -37.15
C ARG A 90 3.69 -9.57 -38.16
N VAL A 91 4.83 -8.94 -38.43
CA VAL A 91 4.89 -7.70 -39.25
C VAL A 91 5.55 -7.95 -40.63
N LEU A 92 5.98 -9.18 -40.92
CA LEU A 92 6.46 -9.56 -42.25
C LEU A 92 5.39 -10.41 -42.94
N HIS A 93 4.46 -9.74 -43.61
CA HIS A 93 3.61 -10.29 -44.66
C HIS A 93 3.55 -9.28 -45.81
#